data_AF-A0A510K0W8-F1
#
_entry.id   AF-A0A510K0W8-F1
#
_cell.length_a   1.000
_cell.length_b   1.000
_cell.length_c   1.000
_cell.angle_alpha   90.00
_cell.angle_beta   90.00
_cell.angle_gamma   90.00
#
_symmetry.space_group_name_H-M   'P 1'
#
loop_
_entity.id
_entity.type
_entity.pdbx_description
1 polymer ?
#
loop_
_entity_poly.entity_id
_entity_poly.type
_entity_poly.pdbx_seq_one_letter_code
_entity_poly.pdbx_strand_id
1 'polypeptide(L)'
;MINAFAFLTLLLLFVRIYSFVSLLFLRGKQVQFAERITVLILLFEVLIIFLYTFFASFRYLLPPVLMLLKTPKFLIFNNFSVVFLCYSLLNLALSFTFGSQSIFKFINRFFVGIILLTNIIYGFLLIV
;
A
#
# COMPACT_ATOMS: atom_id res chain seq x y z
N MET A 1 12.48 -7.36 22.74
CA MET A 1 12.38 -8.14 21.49
C MET A 1 11.64 -7.29 20.49
N ILE A 2 12.25 -6.96 19.35
CA ILE A 2 11.48 -6.38 18.23
C ILE A 2 10.54 -7.49 17.76
N ASN A 3 9.23 -7.27 17.94
CA ASN A 3 8.21 -8.20 17.48
C ASN A 3 8.36 -8.33 15.96
N ALA A 4 8.30 -9.54 15.38
CA ALA A 4 8.57 -9.77 13.95
C ALA A 4 7.75 -8.84 13.03
N PHE A 5 6.54 -8.49 13.47
CA PHE A 5 5.67 -7.49 12.83
C PHE A 5 6.30 -6.09 12.74
N ALA A 6 6.94 -5.59 13.79
CA ALA A 6 7.57 -4.26 13.79
C ALA A 6 8.77 -4.19 12.83
N PHE A 7 9.56 -5.28 12.74
CA PHE A 7 10.62 -5.39 11.75
C PHE A 7 10.06 -5.40 10.32
N LEU A 8 8.99 -6.15 10.07
CA LEU A 8 8.35 -6.22 8.76
C LEU A 8 7.76 -4.86 8.35
N THR A 9 7.15 -4.12 9.28
CA THR A 9 6.61 -2.77 9.03
C THR A 9 7.72 -1.79 8.64
N LEU A 10 8.87 -1.80 9.35
CA LEU A 10 10.03 -1.00 8.99
C LEU A 10 10.58 -1.36 7.60
N LEU A 11 10.71 -2.64 7.31
CA LEU A 11 11.17 -3.13 6.01
C LEU A 11 10.23 -2.70 4.87
N LEU A 12 8.91 -2.80 5.09
CA LEU A 12 7.92 -2.31 4.12
C LEU A 12 8.04 -0.80 3.90
N LEU A 13 8.35 -0.02 4.92
CA LEU A 13 8.54 1.43 4.81
C LEU A 13 9.77 1.76 3.94
N PHE A 14 10.90 1.08 4.16
CA PHE A 14 12.09 1.22 3.32
C PHE A 14 11.81 0.83 1.87
N VAL A 15 11.13 -0.29 1.65
CA VAL A 15 10.77 -0.76 0.31
C VAL A 15 9.83 0.22 -0.40
N ARG A 16 8.88 0.84 0.32
CA ARG A 16 8.00 1.89 -0.22
C ARG A 16 8.77 3.15 -0.63
N ILE A 17 9.69 3.63 0.21
CA ILE A 17 10.54 4.80 -0.10
C ILE A 17 11.40 4.51 -1.33
N TYR A 18 12.04 3.34 -1.36
CA TYR A 18 12.87 2.93 -2.50
C TYR A 18 12.05 2.86 -3.80
N SER A 19 10.84 2.30 -3.73
CA SER A 19 9.95 2.21 -4.89
C SER A 19 9.53 3.58 -5.40
N PHE A 20 9.17 4.50 -4.49
CA PHE A 20 8.78 5.87 -4.83
C PHE A 20 9.92 6.64 -5.52
N VAL A 21 11.12 6.62 -4.94
CA VAL A 21 12.32 7.27 -5.50
C VAL A 21 12.66 6.67 -6.86
N SER A 22 12.58 5.34 -6.99
CA SER A 22 12.93 4.65 -8.23
C SER A 22 11.94 4.91 -9.36
N LEU A 23 10.65 5.09 -9.07
CA LEU A 23 9.63 5.43 -10.07
C LEU A 23 9.76 6.87 -10.60
N LEU A 24 10.25 7.80 -9.78
CA LEU A 24 10.39 9.22 -10.13
C LEU A 24 11.71 9.56 -10.82
N PHE A 25 12.82 8.94 -10.41
CA PHE A 25 14.16 9.41 -10.77
C PHE A 25 14.97 8.47 -11.66
N LEU A 26 14.61 7.19 -11.76
CA LEU A 26 15.42 6.20 -12.50
C LEU A 26 14.94 6.03 -13.95
N ARG A 27 15.84 5.55 -14.83
CA ARG A 27 15.56 5.18 -16.23
C ARG A 27 16.14 3.80 -16.54
N GLY A 28 15.54 3.08 -17.50
CA GLY A 28 16.03 1.77 -17.96
C GLY A 28 15.65 0.59 -17.04
N LYS A 29 16.56 -0.38 -16.88
CA LYS A 29 16.28 -1.66 -16.16
C LYS A 29 15.88 -1.49 -14.70
N GLN A 30 16.37 -0.44 -14.04
CA GLN A 30 16.05 -0.14 -12.64
C GLN A 30 14.57 0.26 -12.45
N VAL A 31 13.96 0.90 -13.46
CA VAL A 31 12.53 1.26 -13.44
C VAL A 31 11.66 0.01 -13.57
N GLN A 32 12.05 -0.95 -14.42
CA GLN A 32 11.32 -2.21 -14.55
C GLN A 32 11.36 -3.02 -13.24
N PHE A 33 12.48 -2.98 -12.53
CA PHE A 33 12.58 -3.59 -11.20
C PHE A 33 11.66 -2.87 -10.19
N ALA A 34 11.71 -1.54 -10.13
CA ALA A 34 10.85 -0.75 -9.25
C ALA A 34 9.36 -0.94 -9.55
N GLU A 35 8.97 -1.07 -10.82
CA GLU A 35 7.60 -1.39 -11.23
C GLU A 35 7.16 -2.75 -10.69
N ARG A 36 8.00 -3.78 -10.81
CA ARG A 36 7.69 -5.12 -10.26
C ARG A 36 7.57 -5.10 -8.74
N ILE A 37 8.47 -4.39 -8.06
CA ILE A 37 8.42 -4.21 -6.61
C ILE A 37 7.14 -3.45 -6.20
N THR A 38 6.77 -2.40 -6.94
CA THR A 38 5.53 -1.65 -6.70
C THR A 38 4.30 -2.55 -6.80
N VAL A 39 4.20 -3.36 -7.86
CA VAL A 39 3.10 -4.31 -8.03
C VAL A 39 3.06 -5.32 -6.88
N LEU A 40 4.20 -5.84 -6.45
CA LEU A 40 4.29 -6.73 -5.30
C LEU A 40 3.81 -6.06 -4.00
N ILE A 41 4.18 -4.79 -3.76
CA ILE A 41 3.71 -4.04 -2.59
C ILE A 41 2.19 -3.87 -2.63
N LEU A 42 1.62 -3.48 -3.77
CA LEU A 42 0.17 -3.29 -3.91
C LEU A 42 -0.60 -4.59 -3.64
N LEU A 43 -0.13 -5.71 -4.20
CA LEU A 43 -0.72 -7.03 -3.94
C LEU A 43 -0.55 -7.46 -2.49
N PHE A 44 0.60 -7.19 -1.89
CA PHE A 44 0.86 -7.46 -0.48
C PHE A 44 -0.09 -6.66 0.42
N GLU A 45 -0.34 -5.39 0.14
CA GLU A 45 -1.30 -4.57 0.89
C GLU A 45 -2.72 -5.13 0.81
N VAL A 46 -3.16 -5.59 -0.36
CA VAL A 46 -4.46 -6.25 -0.54
C VAL A 46 -4.54 -7.50 0.32
N LEU A 47 -3.48 -8.32 0.32
CA LEU A 47 -3.40 -9.54 1.13
C LEU A 47 -3.42 -9.24 2.63
N ILE A 48 -2.71 -8.20 3.09
CA ILE A 48 -2.74 -7.79 4.51
C ILE A 48 -4.12 -7.28 4.92
N ILE A 49 -4.78 -6.48 4.08
CA ILE A 49 -6.15 -6.02 4.36
C ILE A 49 -7.08 -7.22 4.49
N PHE A 50 -6.98 -8.19 3.58
CA PHE A 50 -7.75 -9.43 3.65
C PHE A 50 -7.45 -10.22 4.94
N LEU A 51 -6.19 -10.45 5.27
CA LEU A 51 -5.80 -11.16 6.50
C LEU A 51 -6.28 -10.44 7.76
N TYR A 52 -6.23 -9.11 7.79
CA TYR A 52 -6.73 -8.30 8.90
C TYR A 52 -8.24 -8.50 9.14
N THR A 53 -9.03 -8.76 8.09
CA THR A 53 -10.47 -9.03 8.27
C THR A 53 -10.75 -10.28 9.12
N PHE A 54 -9.85 -11.26 9.08
CA PHE A 54 -9.97 -12.51 9.83
C PHE A 54 -9.14 -12.50 11.13
N PHE A 55 -8.04 -11.74 11.16
CA PHE A 55 -7.06 -11.78 12.24
C PHE A 55 -6.62 -10.37 12.65
N ALA A 56 -7.02 -9.93 13.85
CA ALA A 56 -6.67 -8.61 14.38
C ALA A 56 -5.16 -8.38 14.57
N SER A 57 -4.35 -9.44 14.67
CA SER A 57 -2.88 -9.37 14.83
C SER A 57 -2.18 -8.67 13.66
N PHE A 58 -2.77 -8.65 12.47
CA PHE A 58 -2.20 -7.99 11.29
C PHE A 58 -2.42 -6.47 11.28
N ARG A 59 -3.04 -5.90 12.31
CA ARG A 59 -3.30 -4.46 12.42
C ARG A 59 -2.06 -3.60 12.20
N TYR A 60 -0.90 -4.06 12.67
CA TYR A 60 0.39 -3.33 12.55
C TYR A 60 1.02 -3.37 11.16
N LEU A 61 0.50 -4.23 10.27
CA LEU A 61 0.93 -4.36 8.89
C LEU A 61 0.02 -3.60 7.92
N LEU A 62 -1.13 -3.11 8.39
CA LEU A 62 -2.03 -2.32 7.57
C LEU A 62 -1.33 -1.05 7.05
N PRO A 63 -1.70 -0.58 5.85
CA PRO A 63 -1.33 0.74 5.40
C PRO A 63 -1.64 1.81 6.47
N PRO A 64 -0.72 2.74 6.76
CA PRO A 64 -0.89 3.74 7.82
C PRO A 64 -2.19 4.57 7.72
N VAL A 65 -2.61 4.89 6.49
CA VAL A 65 -3.91 5.55 6.22
C VAL A 65 -5.08 4.78 6.84
N LEU A 66 -5.07 3.47 6.69
CA LEU A 66 -6.13 2.59 7.16
C LEU A 66 -6.04 2.32 8.66
N MET A 67 -4.84 2.40 9.26
CA MET A 67 -4.69 2.33 10.72
C MET A 67 -5.28 3.55 11.42
N LEU A 68 -5.19 4.74 10.80
CA LEU A 68 -5.72 6.00 11.34
C LEU A 68 -7.21 6.19 11.07
N LEU A 69 -7.72 5.70 9.94
CA LEU A 69 -9.15 5.69 9.62
C LEU A 69 -9.88 4.65 10.49
N LYS A 70 -10.09 4.97 11.76
CA LYS A 70 -10.93 4.20 12.67
C LYS A 70 -12.40 4.54 12.38
N THR A 71 -13.09 3.74 11.58
CA THR A 71 -14.54 3.88 11.42
C THR A 71 -15.26 2.54 11.45
N PRO A 72 -16.03 2.23 12.50
CA PRO A 72 -17.07 1.23 12.43
C PRO A 72 -18.35 1.86 11.84
N LYS A 73 -19.15 1.01 11.18
CA LYS A 73 -20.54 1.17 10.73
C LYS A 73 -20.76 1.68 9.31
N PHE A 74 -20.94 0.72 8.39
CA PHE A 74 -22.10 0.68 7.48
C PHE A 74 -22.60 -0.77 7.33
N LEU A 75 -23.92 -0.90 7.26
CA LEU A 75 -24.77 -2.01 7.75
C LEU A 75 -24.78 -3.32 6.94
N ILE A 76 -23.77 -3.65 6.14
CA ILE A 76 -23.81 -4.90 5.33
C ILE A 76 -22.56 -5.80 5.51
N PHE A 77 -21.48 -5.29 6.11
CA PHE A 77 -20.32 -6.10 6.50
C PHE A 77 -19.87 -5.71 7.92
N ASN A 78 -20.37 -6.41 8.93
CA ASN A 78 -20.08 -6.08 10.35
C ASN A 78 -18.57 -6.04 10.69
N ASN A 79 -17.69 -6.64 9.85
CA ASN A 79 -16.24 -6.70 10.06
C ASN A 79 -15.40 -6.06 8.93
N PHE A 80 -15.99 -5.60 7.82
CA PHE A 80 -15.24 -5.06 6.68
C PHE A 80 -15.76 -3.68 6.26
N SER A 81 -15.00 -2.63 6.61
CA SER A 81 -15.33 -1.26 6.20
C SER A 81 -15.28 -1.13 4.67
N VAL A 82 -16.24 -0.41 4.10
CA VAL A 82 -16.27 -0.02 2.67
C VAL A 82 -14.96 0.66 2.27
N VAL A 83 -14.29 1.35 3.21
CA VAL A 83 -12.98 1.96 3.00
C VAL A 83 -11.90 0.92 2.68
N PHE A 84 -11.89 -0.22 3.38
CA PHE A 84 -10.96 -1.32 3.09
C PHE A 84 -11.22 -1.91 1.71
N LEU A 85 -12.49 -2.12 1.33
CA LEU A 85 -12.88 -2.57 -0.02
C LEU A 85 -12.38 -1.63 -1.10
N CYS A 86 -12.69 -0.34 -0.98
CA CYS A 86 -12.29 0.66 -1.96
C CYS A 86 -10.77 0.72 -2.10
N TYR A 87 -10.04 0.68 -0.99
CA TYR A 87 -8.57 0.69 -0.99
C TYR A 87 -7.99 -0.57 -1.66
N SER A 88 -8.51 -1.76 -1.34
CA SER A 88 -8.09 -3.01 -1.96
C SER A 88 -8.39 -3.06 -3.46
N LEU A 89 -9.58 -2.62 -3.88
CA LEU A 89 -9.96 -2.56 -5.30
C LEU A 89 -9.08 -1.59 -6.09
N LEU A 90 -8.76 -0.43 -5.50
CA LEU A 90 -7.88 0.55 -6.12
C LEU A 90 -6.45 0.00 -6.27
N ASN A 91 -5.92 -0.65 -5.24
CA ASN A 91 -4.61 -1.30 -5.31
C ASN A 91 -4.57 -2.43 -6.34
N LEU A 92 -5.63 -3.26 -6.43
CA LEU A 92 -5.74 -4.29 -7.47
C LEU A 92 -5.77 -3.67 -8.87
N ALA A 93 -6.59 -2.64 -9.09
CA ALA A 93 -6.66 -1.95 -10.37
C ALA A 93 -5.31 -1.37 -10.79
N LEU A 94 -4.58 -0.73 -9.86
CA LEU A 94 -3.23 -0.21 -10.12
C LEU A 94 -2.23 -1.33 -10.41
N SER A 95 -2.30 -2.46 -9.69
CA SER A 95 -1.41 -3.60 -9.90
C SER A 95 -1.53 -4.19 -11.32
N PHE A 96 -2.75 -4.28 -11.85
CA PHE A 96 -2.99 -4.80 -13.20
C PHE A 96 -2.68 -3.81 -14.30
N THR A 97 -2.88 -2.51 -14.06
CA THR A 97 -2.73 -1.48 -15.09
C THR A 97 -1.31 -0.94 -15.21
N PHE A 98 -0.41 -1.24 -14.26
CA PHE A 98 0.99 -0.78 -14.25
C PHE A 98 1.82 -1.23 -15.47
N GLY A 99 1.45 -2.35 -16.08
CA GLY A 99 2.09 -2.88 -17.29
C GLY A 99 1.51 -2.36 -18.62
N SER A 100 0.52 -1.45 -18.60
CA SER A 100 -0.21 -1.04 -19.81
C SER A 100 0.45 0.13 -20.58
N GLN A 101 -0.25 0.64 -21.61
CA GLN A 101 0.26 1.65 -22.56
C GLN A 101 0.77 2.94 -21.89
N SER A 102 1.62 3.70 -22.60
CA SER A 102 2.44 4.81 -22.07
C SER A 102 1.69 5.86 -21.26
N ILE A 103 0.49 6.28 -21.68
CA ILE A 103 -0.31 7.30 -20.98
C ILE A 103 -0.86 6.76 -19.66
N PHE A 104 -1.42 5.55 -19.67
CA PHE A 104 -1.88 4.87 -18.45
C PHE A 104 -0.73 4.60 -17.49
N LYS A 105 0.46 4.31 -18.01
CA LYS A 105 1.66 4.13 -17.19
C LYS A 105 2.03 5.37 -16.39
N PHE A 106 1.92 6.56 -16.99
CA PHE A 106 2.15 7.83 -16.29
C PHE A 106 1.11 8.06 -15.19
N ILE A 107 -0.17 7.90 -15.53
CA ILE A 107 -1.29 8.07 -14.60
C ILE A 107 -1.17 7.12 -13.41
N ASN A 108 -0.85 5.85 -13.65
CA ASN A 108 -0.69 4.85 -12.60
C ASN A 108 0.48 5.14 -11.67
N ARG A 109 1.61 5.61 -12.21
CA ARG A 109 2.75 6.06 -11.40
C ARG A 109 2.38 7.25 -10.52
N PHE A 110 1.60 8.19 -11.06
CA PHE A 110 1.13 9.34 -10.30
C PHE A 110 0.21 8.92 -9.14
N PHE A 111 -0.79 8.07 -9.39
CA PHE A 111 -1.68 7.56 -8.35
C PHE A 111 -0.96 6.73 -7.29
N VAL A 112 -0.07 5.83 -7.68
CA VAL A 112 0.79 5.10 -6.73
C VAL A 112 1.65 6.06 -5.92
N GLY A 113 2.19 7.10 -6.57
CA GLY A 113 2.95 8.14 -5.88
C GLY A 113 2.14 8.81 -4.78
N ILE A 114 0.89 9.18 -5.06
CA ILE A 114 -0.04 9.74 -4.08
C ILE A 114 -0.25 8.74 -2.93
N ILE A 115 -0.64 7.49 -3.22
CA ILE A 115 -0.93 6.47 -2.20
C ILE A 115 0.28 6.25 -1.28
N LEU A 116 1.48 6.15 -1.85
CA LEU A 116 2.72 5.96 -1.11
C LEU A 116 3.02 7.18 -0.22
N LEU A 117 2.89 8.40 -0.76
CA LEU A 117 3.17 9.64 -0.03
C LEU A 117 2.18 9.85 1.11
N THR A 118 0.90 9.60 0.86
CA THR A 118 -0.16 9.61 1.87
C THR A 118 0.17 8.61 2.99
N ASN A 119 0.53 7.37 2.65
CA ASN A 119 0.95 6.37 3.64
C ASN A 119 2.20 6.77 4.43
N ILE A 120 3.18 7.45 3.82
CA ILE A 120 4.39 7.92 4.52
C ILE A 120 4.02 9.02 5.54
N ILE A 121 3.26 10.03 5.13
CA ILE A 121 2.82 11.13 6.02
C ILE A 121 2.07 10.57 7.23
N TYR A 122 1.09 9.69 6.98
CA TYR A 122 0.31 9.08 8.05
C TYR A 122 1.12 8.07 8.88
N GLY A 123 2.14 7.45 8.30
CA GLY A 123 3.10 6.62 9.04
C GLY A 123 3.87 7.44 10.07
N PHE A 124 4.32 8.64 9.72
CA PHE A 124 4.96 9.55 10.68
C PHE A 124 4.00 10.01 11.78
N LEU A 125 2.74 10.31 11.45
CA LEU A 125 1.70 10.68 12.43
C LEU A 125 1.38 9.57 13.44
N LEU A 126 1.61 8.29 13.10
CA LEU A 126 1.40 7.16 14.02
C LEU A 126 2.59 6.92 14.98
N ILE A 127 3.75 7.49 14.67
CA ILE A 127 4.99 7.35 15.48
C ILE A 127 5.07 8.45 16.56
N VAL A 128 4.43 9.59 16.33
CA VAL A 128 4.27 10.70 17.30
C VAL A 128 3.11 10.41 18.24
#